data_AF-A0AAE9AEC9-F1
#
_entry.id   AF-A0AAE9AEC9-F1
#
_cell.length_a   1.000
_cell.length_b   1.000
_cell.length_c   1.000
_cell.angle_alpha   90.00
_cell.angle_beta   90.00
_cell.angle_gamma   90.00
#
_symmetry.space_group_name_H-M   'P 1'
#
loop_
_entity.id
_entity.type
_entity.pdbx_description
1 polymer ?
#
loop_
_entity_poly.entity_id
_entity_poly.type
_entity_poly.pdbx_seq_one_letter_code
_entity_poly.pdbx_strand_id
1 'polypeptide(L)'
;MTFSVWTLFGSIIVKELRLYPLIFGLLYFLALCSLLASFFEINRYAVLVGLFHLSFSITSFFLASEKKPIFGEESTQPPLVNACLERQDLNPELPINISKTVSFPNDTNITFLENKGCSWAITIPNNYFAILYINAYVPIGGSISVTQSPNHTEKFVDHHVEVALLFVAPSFNLNWFSGNSSKGSIHFTVNWQSFPENMTTQNYTLERNSSSIILDHEDTYTPVVFHAATKVSILCLPGTQREEDTYLRTGIVFDGPDLNSPFLGSLYSIMRSQSQLISTNSTVTIFSIVPIVSHHHVIVQDASMYQNISQIIGLNVNDSAVEIIKINAQSGNSVVFTHNNNPLIDEYLISVDLESGNELQVYFEGLSENQRVATYSTKNNRTHLPQKLQGRLRYYVLSSGNATLSLTRDKWKANWEKAFSGRRGFFTSKYWKSDNKQMRSQQDSFHFIGKEERNATEFRFSYRFLEADLSGDNNIHVVVSDNVQRIHYYDHRTSSEYTNDTEWYSHYGHSISLVYSSINAQSTGFFAEFEIDSASGNYSFWFIFVIVVSF
;
A
#
# COMPACT_ATOMS: atom_id res chain seq x y z
N MET A 1 -28.49 -35.55 -3.71
CA MET A 1 -29.95 -35.43 -3.62
C MET A 1 -30.36 -34.08 -4.19
N THR A 2 -30.41 -33.94 -5.52
CA THR A 2 -30.92 -32.76 -6.26
C THR A 2 -31.16 -33.18 -7.72
N PHE A 3 -32.00 -34.20 -7.88
CA PHE A 3 -32.55 -34.67 -9.15
C PHE A 3 -34.07 -34.37 -9.09
N SER A 4 -34.49 -33.10 -9.22
CA SER A 4 -35.93 -32.78 -9.31
C SER A 4 -36.31 -31.39 -9.85
N VAL A 5 -35.37 -30.55 -10.31
CA VAL A 5 -35.73 -29.20 -10.83
C VAL A 5 -35.99 -29.19 -12.34
N TRP A 6 -35.53 -30.22 -13.07
CA TRP A 6 -35.60 -30.25 -14.54
C TRP A 6 -36.95 -30.71 -15.13
N THR A 7 -37.83 -31.32 -14.34
CA THR A 7 -39.14 -31.79 -14.82
C THR A 7 -40.26 -30.76 -14.73
N LEU A 8 -40.07 -29.63 -14.03
CA LEU A 8 -41.10 -28.59 -13.93
C LEU A 8 -41.04 -27.53 -15.06
N PHE A 9 -39.88 -27.35 -15.71
CA PHE A 9 -39.73 -26.40 -16.81
C PHE A 9 -40.15 -26.95 -18.19
N GLY A 10 -40.32 -28.27 -18.32
CA GLY A 10 -40.62 -28.94 -19.59
C GLY A 10 -42.09 -28.91 -20.02
N SER A 11 -43.04 -28.49 -19.18
CA SER A 11 -44.48 -28.60 -19.48
C SER A 11 -45.23 -27.28 -19.71
N ILE A 12 -44.52 -26.14 -19.75
CA ILE A 12 -45.11 -24.83 -20.14
C ILE A 12 -44.62 -24.38 -21.53
N ILE A 13 -43.95 -25.26 -22.28
CA ILE A 13 -43.40 -24.96 -23.61
C ILE A 13 -44.20 -25.67 -24.70
N VAL A 14 -45.55 -25.62 -24.67
CA VAL A 14 -46.38 -25.93 -25.85
C VAL A 14 -47.70 -25.15 -25.76
N LYS A 15 -47.65 -23.82 -25.89
CA LYS A 15 -48.68 -22.94 -26.50
C LYS A 15 -48.34 -21.49 -26.16
N GLU A 16 -48.37 -20.64 -27.19
CA GLU A 16 -48.02 -19.20 -27.17
C GLU A 16 -46.52 -18.87 -27.26
N LEU A 17 -45.99 -19.09 -28.47
CA LEU A 17 -44.62 -18.73 -28.85
C LEU A 17 -44.67 -17.74 -30.01
N ARG A 18 -44.90 -16.47 -29.70
CA ARG A 18 -44.57 -15.31 -30.54
C ARG A 18 -44.50 -14.04 -29.68
N LEU A 19 -43.52 -13.90 -28.79
CA LEU A 19 -43.03 -12.60 -28.29
C LEU A 19 -41.81 -12.83 -27.36
N TYR A 20 -40.72 -12.11 -27.64
CA TYR A 20 -39.49 -11.92 -26.83
C TYR A 20 -38.38 -13.01 -26.79
N PRO A 21 -37.50 -13.06 -27.81
CA PRO A 21 -36.23 -13.81 -27.76
C PRO A 21 -35.19 -13.25 -26.77
N LEU A 22 -35.30 -11.97 -26.34
CA LEU A 22 -34.33 -11.34 -25.44
C LEU A 22 -34.40 -11.86 -23.99
N ILE A 23 -35.60 -12.19 -23.50
CA ILE A 23 -35.80 -12.66 -22.13
C ILE A 23 -35.21 -14.06 -21.94
N PHE A 24 -35.28 -14.88 -23.00
CA PHE A 24 -34.68 -16.22 -23.01
C PHE A 24 -33.15 -16.17 -22.99
N GLY A 25 -32.55 -15.22 -23.71
CA GLY A 25 -31.10 -14.98 -23.67
C GLY A 25 -30.60 -14.54 -22.29
N LEU A 26 -31.35 -13.66 -21.62
CA LEU A 26 -31.00 -13.18 -20.28
C LEU A 26 -31.10 -14.30 -19.23
N LEU A 27 -32.15 -15.12 -19.27
CA LEU A 27 -32.33 -16.25 -18.35
C LEU A 27 -31.29 -17.34 -18.58
N TYR A 28 -30.90 -17.61 -19.82
CA TYR A 28 -29.84 -18.57 -20.15
C TYR A 28 -28.47 -18.08 -19.68
N PHE A 29 -28.18 -16.78 -19.82
CA PHE A 29 -26.93 -16.16 -19.35
C PHE A 29 -26.84 -16.18 -17.81
N LEU A 30 -27.93 -15.85 -17.11
CA LEU A 30 -27.99 -15.91 -15.64
C LEU A 30 -27.81 -17.34 -15.10
N ALA A 31 -28.37 -18.34 -15.77
CA ALA A 31 -28.16 -19.75 -15.43
C ALA A 31 -26.70 -20.18 -15.63
N LEU A 32 -26.03 -19.69 -16.68
CA LEU A 32 -24.62 -19.97 -16.96
C LEU A 32 -23.70 -19.31 -15.91
N CYS A 33 -23.97 -18.06 -15.53
CA CYS A 33 -23.23 -17.34 -14.49
C CYS A 33 -23.40 -18.00 -13.10
N SER A 34 -24.60 -18.48 -12.78
CA SER A 34 -24.86 -19.25 -11.56
C SER A 34 -24.08 -20.57 -11.53
N LEU A 35 -23.96 -21.27 -12.67
CA LEU A 35 -23.20 -22.52 -12.77
C LEU A 35 -21.69 -22.27 -12.61
N LEU A 36 -21.16 -21.22 -13.22
CA LEU A 36 -19.74 -20.82 -13.15
C LEU A 36 -19.34 -20.36 -11.74
N ALA A 37 -20.19 -19.60 -11.04
CA ALA A 37 -19.94 -19.18 -9.67
C ALA A 37 -19.87 -20.36 -8.68
N SER A 38 -20.61 -21.45 -8.95
CA SER A 38 -20.57 -22.66 -8.12
C SER A 38 -19.34 -23.55 -8.36
N PHE A 39 -18.63 -23.35 -9.48
CA PHE A 39 -17.49 -24.18 -9.86
C PHE A 39 -16.12 -23.58 -9.48
N PHE A 40 -16.07 -22.27 -9.16
CA PHE A 40 -14.81 -21.53 -8.90
C PHE A 40 -14.69 -20.87 -7.52
N GLU A 41 -15.60 -21.15 -6.56
CA GLU A 41 -15.65 -20.45 -5.25
C GLU A 41 -15.50 -18.91 -5.35
N ILE A 42 -16.10 -18.31 -6.38
CA ILE A 42 -16.05 -16.86 -6.55
C ILE A 42 -17.02 -16.22 -5.55
N ASN A 43 -16.50 -15.25 -4.79
CA ASN A 43 -17.20 -14.53 -3.73
C ASN A 43 -18.55 -13.98 -4.22
N ARG A 44 -19.65 -14.37 -3.58
CA ARG A 44 -21.04 -14.08 -4.00
C ARG A 44 -21.33 -12.57 -4.14
N TYR A 45 -20.52 -11.72 -3.49
CA TYR A 45 -20.61 -10.27 -3.55
C TYR A 45 -20.21 -9.67 -4.91
N ALA A 46 -19.19 -10.21 -5.59
CA ALA A 46 -18.74 -9.70 -6.88
C ALA A 46 -19.79 -9.90 -7.99
N VAL A 47 -20.55 -11.01 -7.90
CA VAL A 47 -21.64 -11.32 -8.83
C VAL A 47 -22.84 -10.40 -8.62
N LEU A 48 -23.15 -10.02 -7.37
CA LEU A 48 -24.23 -9.07 -7.07
C LEU A 48 -23.93 -7.66 -7.56
N VAL A 49 -22.68 -7.19 -7.42
CA VAL A 49 -22.24 -5.87 -7.89
C VAL A 49 -22.23 -5.80 -9.43
N GLY A 50 -21.79 -6.88 -10.10
CA GLY A 50 -21.87 -6.98 -11.56
C GLY A 50 -23.31 -6.97 -12.09
N LEU A 51 -24.25 -7.58 -11.37
CA LEU A 51 -25.68 -7.57 -11.72
C LEU A 51 -26.31 -6.18 -11.58
N PHE A 52 -25.90 -5.39 -10.57
CA PHE A 52 -26.39 -4.03 -10.35
C PHE A 52 -25.97 -3.08 -11.49
N HIS A 53 -24.73 -3.21 -11.99
CA HIS A 53 -24.24 -2.44 -13.13
C HIS A 53 -24.95 -2.81 -14.45
N LEU A 54 -25.29 -4.10 -14.65
CA LEU A 54 -25.97 -4.54 -15.86
C LEU A 54 -27.44 -4.07 -15.93
N SER A 55 -28.14 -4.03 -14.78
CA SER A 55 -29.52 -3.53 -14.71
C SER A 55 -29.64 -2.03 -15.04
N PHE A 56 -28.63 -1.23 -14.70
CA PHE A 56 -28.62 0.20 -15.06
C PHE A 56 -28.39 0.41 -16.58
N SER A 57 -27.51 -0.37 -17.21
CA SER A 57 -27.25 -0.25 -18.66
C SER A 57 -28.44 -0.62 -19.55
N ILE A 58 -29.24 -1.62 -19.16
CA ILE A 58 -30.40 -2.05 -19.98
C ILE A 58 -31.54 -1.04 -19.90
N THR A 59 -31.72 -0.37 -18.76
CA THR A 59 -32.76 0.66 -18.59
C THR A 59 -32.47 1.91 -19.45
N SER A 60 -31.19 2.25 -19.62
CA SER A 60 -30.73 3.33 -20.50
C SER A 60 -30.92 3.02 -21.99
N PHE A 61 -30.90 1.74 -22.38
CA PHE A 61 -31.04 1.34 -23.79
C PHE A 61 -32.50 1.35 -24.28
N PHE A 62 -33.48 1.11 -23.39
CA PHE A 62 -34.90 1.11 -23.75
C PHE A 62 -35.53 2.50 -23.85
N LEU A 63 -34.89 3.54 -23.31
CA LEU A 63 -35.34 4.94 -23.48
C LEU A 63 -34.89 5.57 -24.81
N ALA A 64 -34.07 4.88 -25.60
CA ALA A 64 -33.47 5.44 -26.82
C ALA A 64 -34.07 4.93 -28.15
N SER A 65 -35.12 4.08 -28.13
CA SER A 65 -35.64 3.44 -29.35
C SER A 65 -37.14 3.62 -29.53
N GLU A 66 -37.57 4.84 -29.87
CA GLU A 66 -38.83 5.05 -30.58
C GLU A 66 -38.81 6.40 -31.32
N LYS A 67 -38.32 6.42 -32.57
CA LYS A 67 -38.63 7.50 -33.52
C LYS A 67 -38.90 6.93 -34.91
N LYS A 68 -40.16 7.07 -35.36
CA LYS A 68 -40.56 6.98 -36.78
C LYS A 68 -40.24 8.31 -37.47
N PRO A 69 -39.93 8.32 -38.79
CA PRO A 69 -39.61 9.54 -39.51
C PRO A 69 -40.90 10.27 -39.92
N ILE A 70 -40.96 11.58 -39.66
CA ILE A 70 -41.92 12.50 -40.28
C ILE A 70 -41.09 13.53 -41.07
N PHE A 71 -41.40 13.66 -42.35
CA PHE A 71 -40.83 14.65 -43.26
C PHE A 71 -41.47 16.01 -43.05
N GLY A 72 -40.64 17.06 -43.04
CA GLY A 72 -40.99 18.43 -43.39
C GLY A 72 -41.66 19.27 -42.30
N GLU A 73 -40.88 20.15 -41.67
CA GLU A 73 -41.17 21.58 -41.61
C GLU A 73 -39.97 22.33 -40.99
N GLU A 74 -39.65 23.45 -41.60
CA GLU A 74 -38.55 24.35 -41.28
C GLU A 74 -38.86 25.05 -39.95
N SER A 75 -38.46 24.46 -38.81
CA SER A 75 -38.65 25.07 -37.49
C SER A 75 -37.39 25.81 -37.07
N THR A 76 -37.52 27.12 -36.93
CA THR A 76 -36.57 28.03 -36.28
C THR A 76 -36.03 27.45 -34.98
N GLN A 77 -34.72 27.14 -34.98
CA GLN A 77 -34.00 26.66 -33.80
C GLN A 77 -34.05 27.75 -32.72
N PRO A 78 -34.51 27.45 -31.49
CA PRO A 78 -34.43 28.42 -30.39
C PRO A 78 -32.96 28.82 -30.19
N PRO A 79 -32.67 30.06 -29.76
CA PRO A 79 -31.31 30.54 -29.63
C PRO A 79 -30.50 29.60 -28.72
N LEU A 80 -29.32 29.18 -29.19
CA LEU A 80 -28.36 28.42 -28.39
C LEU A 80 -28.09 29.19 -27.08
N VAL A 81 -28.57 28.67 -25.96
CA VAL A 81 -28.28 29.22 -24.64
C VAL A 81 -26.91 28.70 -24.22
N ASN A 82 -25.97 29.60 -23.98
CA ASN A 82 -24.69 29.22 -23.38
C ASN A 82 -24.96 28.68 -21.97
N ALA A 83 -24.71 27.38 -21.76
CA ALA A 83 -24.95 26.69 -20.48
C ALA A 83 -24.05 27.20 -19.34
N CYS A 84 -22.99 27.91 -19.71
CA CYS A 84 -21.87 28.25 -18.87
C CYS A 84 -22.01 29.68 -18.33
N LEU A 85 -22.59 29.83 -17.14
CA LEU A 85 -22.36 31.02 -16.30
C LEU A 85 -20.95 30.89 -15.69
N GLU A 86 -20.18 31.98 -15.64
CA GLU A 86 -18.77 31.96 -15.18
C GLU A 86 -18.61 31.32 -13.79
N ARG A 87 -19.59 31.49 -12.90
CA ARG A 87 -19.67 30.84 -11.59
C ARG A 87 -21.12 30.59 -11.17
N GLN A 88 -21.38 29.42 -10.59
CA GLN A 88 -22.67 29.02 -10.03
C GLN A 88 -22.47 28.42 -8.65
N ASP A 89 -23.33 28.75 -7.69
CA ASP A 89 -23.31 28.15 -6.36
C ASP A 89 -24.41 27.08 -6.27
N LEU A 90 -24.03 25.85 -5.92
CA LEU A 90 -24.96 24.73 -5.72
C LEU A 90 -24.98 24.36 -4.25
N ASN A 91 -26.07 24.70 -3.58
CA ASN A 91 -26.25 24.42 -2.16
C ASN A 91 -27.37 23.38 -1.98
N PRO A 92 -27.23 22.45 -1.02
CA PRO A 92 -28.33 21.55 -0.70
C PRO A 92 -29.50 22.34 -0.09
N GLU A 93 -30.72 21.98 -0.46
CA GLU A 93 -31.92 22.47 0.22
C GLU A 93 -31.97 21.90 1.64
N LEU A 94 -32.26 22.74 2.64
CA LEU A 94 -32.40 22.31 4.04
C LEU A 94 -33.89 22.11 4.37
N PRO A 95 -34.29 21.00 5.02
CA PRO A 95 -33.46 19.85 5.40
C PRO A 95 -33.01 19.00 4.20
N ILE A 96 -31.81 18.42 4.28
CA ILE A 96 -31.23 17.65 3.17
C ILE A 96 -32.05 16.40 2.92
N ASN A 97 -32.61 16.28 1.71
CA ASN A 97 -33.22 15.06 1.24
C ASN A 97 -32.15 14.18 0.56
N ILE A 98 -31.68 13.15 1.27
CA ILE A 98 -30.63 12.22 0.79
C ILE A 98 -31.02 11.44 -0.47
N SER A 99 -32.32 11.37 -0.81
CA SER A 99 -32.80 10.73 -2.04
C SER A 99 -32.81 11.66 -3.26
N LYS A 100 -32.57 12.96 -3.07
CA LYS A 100 -32.52 13.96 -4.15
C LYS A 100 -31.11 14.05 -4.70
N THR A 101 -31.02 14.17 -6.02
CA THR A 101 -29.78 14.40 -6.74
C THR A 101 -29.91 15.70 -7.52
N VAL A 102 -28.88 16.55 -7.44
CA VAL A 102 -28.78 17.75 -8.26
C VAL A 102 -27.99 17.39 -9.51
N SER A 103 -28.59 17.56 -10.68
CA SER A 103 -27.94 17.29 -11.96
C SER A 103 -27.60 18.59 -12.68
N PHE A 104 -26.51 18.57 -13.44
CA PHE A 104 -26.21 19.58 -14.42
C PHE A 104 -25.66 18.89 -15.68
N PRO A 105 -26.01 19.37 -16.86
CA PRO A 105 -27.08 20.32 -17.11
C PRO A 105 -28.47 19.69 -17.00
N ASN A 106 -29.49 20.51 -16.71
CA ASN A 106 -30.88 20.06 -16.66
C ASN A 106 -31.59 20.09 -18.02
N ASP A 107 -31.07 20.88 -18.97
CA ASP A 107 -31.62 20.99 -20.32
C ASP A 107 -30.83 20.15 -21.31
N THR A 108 -31.48 19.61 -22.33
CA THR A 108 -30.82 18.82 -23.39
C THR A 108 -30.30 19.66 -24.56
N ASN A 109 -30.67 20.95 -24.64
CA ASN A 109 -30.35 21.86 -25.75
C ASN A 109 -29.37 22.95 -25.33
N ILE A 110 -28.12 22.56 -25.12
CA ILE A 110 -27.09 23.43 -24.57
C ILE A 110 -25.77 23.16 -25.24
N THR A 111 -25.02 24.24 -25.39
CA THR A 111 -23.73 24.23 -26.08
C THR A 111 -22.71 24.97 -25.24
N PHE A 112 -21.51 24.42 -25.19
CA PHE A 112 -20.37 25.06 -24.55
C PHE A 112 -19.61 25.85 -25.60
N LEU A 113 -19.46 27.15 -25.38
CA LEU A 113 -18.63 28.00 -26.25
C LEU A 113 -17.15 27.64 -26.05
N GLU A 114 -16.36 27.78 -27.11
CA GLU A 114 -14.91 27.62 -27.05
C GLU A 114 -14.26 28.68 -26.14
N ASN A 115 -13.13 28.33 -25.54
CA ASN A 115 -12.32 29.18 -24.66
C ASN A 115 -13.13 29.76 -23.49
N LYS A 116 -14.10 29.01 -22.97
CA LYS A 116 -14.91 29.40 -21.81
C LYS A 116 -14.66 28.46 -20.64
N GLY A 117 -14.62 29.07 -19.45
CA GLY A 117 -14.57 28.38 -18.17
C GLY A 117 -15.92 28.43 -17.48
N CYS A 118 -16.37 27.30 -16.94
CA CYS A 118 -17.50 27.23 -16.02
C CYS A 118 -16.97 26.82 -14.65
N SER A 119 -17.56 27.38 -13.59
CA SER A 119 -17.23 27.01 -12.22
C SER A 119 -18.50 26.76 -11.42
N TRP A 120 -18.51 25.69 -10.65
CA TRP A 120 -19.56 25.38 -9.69
C TRP A 120 -18.93 25.27 -8.30
N ALA A 121 -19.45 26.04 -7.34
CA ALA A 121 -19.06 25.96 -5.94
C ALA A 121 -20.15 25.21 -5.17
N ILE A 122 -19.77 24.12 -4.51
CA ILE A 122 -20.71 23.18 -3.87
C ILE A 122 -20.44 23.15 -2.37
N THR A 123 -21.47 23.44 -1.56
CA THR A 123 -21.36 23.42 -0.09
C THR A 123 -21.79 22.07 0.49
N ILE A 124 -21.14 21.67 1.57
CA ILE A 124 -21.38 20.40 2.27
C ILE A 124 -21.58 20.73 3.76
N PRO A 125 -22.80 20.53 4.28
CA PRO A 125 -23.07 20.72 5.70
C PRO A 125 -22.37 19.69 6.58
N ASN A 126 -22.12 20.06 7.85
CA ASN A 126 -21.58 19.14 8.86
C ASN A 126 -22.45 17.89 9.01
N ASN A 127 -21.82 16.75 9.31
CA ASN A 127 -22.39 15.40 9.35
C ASN A 127 -22.81 14.79 8.00
N TYR A 128 -22.48 15.47 6.89
CA TYR A 128 -22.73 14.96 5.54
C TYR A 128 -21.44 14.88 4.72
N PHE A 129 -21.49 14.04 3.69
CA PHE A 129 -20.54 14.03 2.58
C PHE A 129 -21.33 14.16 1.26
N ALA A 130 -20.63 14.56 0.20
CA ALA A 130 -21.20 14.68 -1.13
C ALA A 130 -20.53 13.71 -2.10
N ILE A 131 -21.33 13.07 -2.95
CA ILE A 131 -20.90 12.24 -4.06
C ILE A 131 -21.09 13.06 -5.34
N LEU A 132 -19.99 13.31 -6.04
CA LEU A 132 -19.98 13.92 -7.36
C LEU A 132 -19.72 12.83 -8.41
N TYR A 133 -20.66 12.61 -9.31
CA TYR A 133 -20.42 11.81 -10.51
C TYR A 133 -20.29 12.73 -11.72
N ILE A 134 -19.25 12.53 -12.54
CA ILE A 134 -18.98 13.32 -13.74
C ILE A 134 -18.94 12.36 -14.93
N ASN A 135 -19.64 12.73 -16.00
CA ASN A 135 -19.52 12.14 -17.32
C ASN A 135 -19.33 13.26 -18.34
N ALA A 136 -18.17 13.31 -18.99
CA ALA A 136 -17.77 14.42 -19.84
C ALA A 136 -16.99 13.96 -21.06
N TYR A 137 -17.05 14.79 -22.10
CA TYR A 137 -16.21 14.72 -23.29
C TYR A 137 -15.34 15.96 -23.34
N VAL A 138 -14.03 15.78 -23.10
CA VAL A 138 -13.05 16.85 -23.00
C VAL A 138 -12.40 17.11 -24.36
N PRO A 139 -12.60 18.31 -24.94
CA PRO A 139 -11.96 18.68 -26.19
C PRO A 139 -10.48 18.97 -26.00
N ILE A 140 -9.74 19.04 -27.11
CA ILE A 140 -8.31 19.38 -27.11
C ILE A 140 -8.08 20.75 -26.45
N GLY A 141 -7.16 20.78 -25.48
CA GLY A 141 -6.86 21.98 -24.68
C GLY A 141 -7.87 22.27 -23.58
N GLY A 142 -8.95 21.49 -23.47
CA GLY A 142 -9.91 21.56 -22.38
C GLY A 142 -9.43 20.82 -21.12
N SER A 143 -10.15 21.02 -20.02
CA SER A 143 -9.88 20.28 -18.78
C SER A 143 -11.03 20.35 -17.78
N ILE A 144 -11.10 19.36 -16.89
CA ILE A 144 -11.91 19.40 -15.66
C ILE A 144 -10.94 19.52 -14.50
N SER A 145 -11.23 20.37 -13.52
CA SER A 145 -10.57 20.32 -12.22
C SER A 145 -11.57 20.33 -11.09
N VAL A 146 -11.32 19.52 -10.07
CA VAL A 146 -12.12 19.51 -8.84
C VAL A 146 -11.21 19.82 -7.67
N THR A 147 -11.54 20.85 -6.91
CA THR A 147 -10.72 21.37 -5.81
C THR A 147 -11.49 21.34 -4.51
N GLN A 148 -11.02 20.55 -3.54
CA GLN A 148 -11.53 20.56 -2.16
C GLN A 148 -10.64 21.43 -1.28
N SER A 149 -11.25 22.30 -0.48
CA SER A 149 -10.55 23.11 0.52
C SER A 149 -9.84 22.20 1.54
N PRO A 150 -8.59 22.45 1.96
CA PRO A 150 -7.86 23.71 1.79
C PRO A 150 -7.10 23.88 0.48
N ASN A 151 -6.76 22.85 -0.31
CA ASN A 151 -6.08 22.99 -1.63
C ASN A 151 -5.91 21.67 -2.42
N HIS A 152 -6.77 20.67 -2.20
CA HIS A 152 -6.64 19.37 -2.88
C HIS A 152 -7.31 19.42 -4.24
N THR A 153 -6.51 19.44 -5.32
CA THR A 153 -7.02 19.55 -6.70
C THR A 153 -6.71 18.31 -7.53
N GLU A 154 -7.75 17.72 -8.10
CA GLU A 154 -7.62 16.69 -9.14
C GLU A 154 -7.95 17.31 -10.51
N LYS A 155 -7.17 16.96 -11.54
CA LYS A 155 -7.34 17.47 -12.90
C LYS A 155 -7.47 16.31 -13.88
N PHE A 156 -8.46 16.42 -14.76
CA PHE A 156 -8.74 15.45 -15.83
C PHE A 156 -8.62 16.15 -17.19
N VAL A 157 -7.89 15.52 -18.11
CA VAL A 157 -7.63 16.02 -19.47
C VAL A 157 -7.90 14.96 -20.53
N ASP A 158 -8.32 13.76 -20.12
CA ASP A 158 -8.64 12.67 -21.03
C ASP A 158 -9.87 13.00 -21.86
N HIS A 159 -9.90 12.49 -23.08
CA HIS A 159 -10.96 12.82 -24.05
C HIS A 159 -12.36 12.46 -23.56
N HIS A 160 -12.46 11.37 -22.81
CA HIS A 160 -13.67 10.95 -22.13
C HIS A 160 -13.35 10.77 -20.65
N VAL A 161 -14.16 11.39 -19.79
CA VAL A 161 -14.00 11.34 -18.34
C VAL A 161 -15.30 10.83 -17.76
N GLU A 162 -15.22 9.67 -17.10
CA GLU A 162 -16.29 9.12 -16.28
C GLU A 162 -15.73 8.78 -14.90
N VAL A 163 -16.13 9.54 -13.87
CA VAL A 163 -15.54 9.42 -12.53
C VAL A 163 -16.55 9.75 -11.44
N ALA A 164 -16.47 9.01 -10.32
CA ALA A 164 -17.16 9.32 -9.07
C ALA A 164 -16.15 9.78 -8.02
N LEU A 165 -16.44 10.89 -7.35
CA LEU A 165 -15.59 11.52 -6.34
C LEU A 165 -16.41 11.80 -5.07
N LEU A 166 -15.75 11.72 -3.92
CA LEU A 166 -16.33 11.94 -2.61
C LEU A 166 -15.70 13.18 -1.97
N PHE A 167 -16.54 14.03 -1.39
CA PHE A 167 -16.12 15.27 -0.75
C PHE A 167 -16.79 15.40 0.62
N VAL A 168 -16.11 16.10 1.53
CA VAL A 168 -16.61 16.38 2.88
C VAL A 168 -16.63 17.88 3.13
N ALA A 169 -17.25 18.30 4.24
CA ALA A 169 -17.34 19.68 4.66
C ALA A 169 -15.98 20.43 4.61
N PRO A 170 -15.97 21.73 4.27
CA PRO A 170 -17.14 22.60 4.09
C PRO A 170 -17.64 22.70 2.63
N SER A 171 -16.79 22.45 1.64
CA SER A 171 -17.12 22.67 0.22
C SER A 171 -16.05 22.14 -0.74
N PHE A 172 -16.43 22.03 -2.01
CA PHE A 172 -15.53 21.83 -3.15
C PHE A 172 -15.95 22.67 -4.35
N ASN A 173 -15.01 22.90 -5.27
CA ASN A 173 -15.25 23.60 -6.52
C ASN A 173 -15.01 22.67 -7.71
N LEU A 174 -15.96 22.60 -8.63
CA LEU A 174 -15.80 21.95 -9.94
C LEU A 174 -15.58 23.02 -11.00
N ASN A 175 -14.50 22.92 -11.77
CA ASN A 175 -14.22 23.80 -12.88
C ASN A 175 -14.14 23.00 -14.17
N TRP A 176 -14.74 23.54 -15.22
CA TRP A 176 -14.69 23.02 -16.57
C TRP A 176 -14.13 24.07 -17.51
N PHE A 177 -13.20 23.68 -18.38
CA PHE A 177 -12.68 24.54 -19.43
C PHE A 177 -12.85 23.86 -20.78
N SER A 178 -13.51 24.53 -21.72
CA SER A 178 -13.85 23.99 -23.05
C SER A 178 -12.69 23.98 -24.05
N GLY A 179 -11.52 24.54 -23.71
CA GLY A 179 -10.38 24.58 -24.63
C GLY A 179 -10.71 25.24 -25.96
N ASN A 180 -10.05 24.82 -27.02
CA ASN A 180 -10.15 25.45 -28.34
C ASN A 180 -11.30 24.87 -29.20
N SER A 181 -12.29 24.21 -28.59
CA SER A 181 -13.39 23.59 -29.34
C SER A 181 -14.71 23.59 -28.58
N SER A 182 -15.78 23.93 -29.29
CA SER A 182 -17.16 23.85 -28.80
C SER A 182 -17.75 22.44 -28.80
N LYS A 183 -16.98 21.41 -29.19
CA LYS A 183 -17.43 20.00 -29.20
C LYS A 183 -17.42 19.35 -27.81
N GLY A 184 -16.98 20.06 -26.78
CA GLY A 184 -16.96 19.58 -25.40
C GLY A 184 -18.35 19.42 -24.80
N SER A 185 -18.49 18.49 -23.85
CA SER A 185 -19.68 18.39 -23.00
C SER A 185 -19.30 17.97 -21.59
N ILE A 186 -20.07 18.40 -20.60
CA ILE A 186 -19.96 17.97 -19.21
C ILE A 186 -21.36 17.73 -18.66
N HIS A 187 -21.58 16.55 -18.11
CA HIS A 187 -22.71 16.21 -17.28
C HIS A 187 -22.18 15.79 -15.91
N PHE A 188 -22.80 16.28 -14.84
CA PHE A 188 -22.47 15.84 -13.50
C PHE A 188 -23.71 15.79 -12.62
N THR A 189 -23.61 14.97 -11.58
CA THR A 189 -24.63 14.89 -10.55
C THR A 189 -23.99 14.99 -9.17
N VAL A 190 -24.65 15.69 -8.25
CA VAL A 190 -24.26 15.79 -6.84
C VAL A 190 -25.37 15.22 -5.97
N ASN A 191 -25.01 14.29 -5.09
CA ASN A 191 -25.88 13.73 -4.07
C ASN A 191 -25.23 13.90 -2.69
N TRP A 192 -26.00 14.34 -1.69
CA TRP A 192 -25.54 14.49 -0.31
C TRP A 192 -26.05 13.32 0.52
N GLN A 193 -25.17 12.73 1.33
CA GLN A 193 -25.49 11.62 2.22
C GLN A 193 -24.98 11.92 3.62
N SER A 194 -25.70 11.45 4.63
CA SER A 194 -25.27 11.55 6.03
C SER A 194 -24.19 10.52 6.32
N PHE A 195 -23.24 10.86 7.18
CA PHE A 195 -22.40 9.82 7.79
C PHE A 195 -23.27 8.84 8.60
N PRO A 196 -22.86 7.57 8.73
CA PRO A 196 -23.58 6.63 9.58
C PRO A 196 -23.68 7.13 11.03
N GLU A 197 -24.84 6.98 11.66
CA GLU A 197 -25.01 7.35 13.07
C GLU A 197 -24.45 6.26 14.00
N ASN A 198 -24.01 6.65 15.21
CA ASN A 198 -23.57 5.74 16.27
C ASN A 198 -22.39 4.82 15.90
N MET A 199 -21.47 5.31 15.07
CA MET A 199 -20.24 4.59 14.77
C MET A 199 -19.38 4.43 16.02
N THR A 200 -18.87 3.22 16.25
CA THR A 200 -17.84 2.96 17.25
C THR A 200 -16.53 3.57 16.80
N THR A 201 -15.86 4.32 17.68
CA THR A 201 -14.54 4.87 17.39
C THR A 201 -13.44 4.04 18.01
N GLN A 202 -12.36 3.85 17.26
CA GLN A 202 -11.12 3.28 17.78
C GLN A 202 -10.18 4.42 18.16
N ASN A 203 -9.47 4.31 19.28
CA ASN A 203 -8.57 5.35 19.76
C ASN A 203 -7.15 4.80 19.91
N TYR A 204 -6.18 5.53 19.37
CA TYR A 204 -4.76 5.24 19.51
C TYR A 204 -4.01 6.43 20.10
N THR A 205 -3.02 6.14 20.95
CA THR A 205 -2.07 7.14 21.44
C THR A 205 -0.73 6.94 20.74
N LEU A 206 -0.17 8.02 20.20
CA LEU A 206 1.11 8.02 19.50
C LEU A 206 2.14 8.72 20.39
N GLU A 207 3.03 7.92 20.96
CA GLU A 207 4.14 8.39 21.78
C GLU A 207 5.30 8.85 20.89
N ARG A 208 6.19 9.68 21.42
CA ARG A 208 7.42 10.05 20.68
C ARG A 208 8.33 8.82 20.58
N ASN A 209 8.91 8.59 19.40
CA ASN A 209 9.84 7.48 19.16
C ASN A 209 9.27 6.07 19.39
N SER A 210 7.94 5.91 19.35
CA SER A 210 7.29 4.60 19.36
C SER A 210 7.16 4.02 17.95
N SER A 211 6.82 2.74 17.83
CA SER A 211 6.50 2.14 16.53
C SER A 211 5.28 2.82 15.89
N SER A 212 5.25 2.80 14.55
CA SER A 212 4.07 3.24 13.79
C SER A 212 2.87 2.31 14.01
N ILE A 213 1.69 2.92 14.08
CA ILE A 213 0.42 2.20 13.90
C ILE A 213 0.21 1.99 12.40
N ILE A 214 -0.27 0.81 12.02
CA ILE A 214 -0.60 0.49 10.64
C ILE A 214 -2.07 0.10 10.63
N LEU A 215 -2.85 0.79 9.81
CA LEU A 215 -4.24 0.47 9.55
C LEU A 215 -4.36 -0.23 8.20
N ASP A 216 -5.25 -1.20 8.14
CA ASP A 216 -5.70 -1.82 6.90
C ASP A 216 -7.15 -1.41 6.55
N HIS A 217 -7.72 -2.10 5.55
CA HIS A 217 -9.08 -1.84 5.09
C HIS A 217 -10.20 -2.11 6.09
N GLU A 218 -10.01 -3.02 7.06
CA GLU A 218 -11.01 -3.33 8.09
C GLU A 218 -11.00 -2.24 9.15
N ASP A 219 -9.81 -1.75 9.49
CA ASP A 219 -9.63 -0.73 10.53
C ASP A 219 -10.28 0.60 10.15
N THR A 220 -10.08 1.07 8.91
CA THR A 220 -10.53 2.42 8.50
C THR A 220 -12.02 2.51 8.20
N TYR A 221 -12.75 1.40 8.16
CA TYR A 221 -14.20 1.39 7.94
C TYR A 221 -14.99 1.83 9.18
N THR A 222 -14.31 2.06 10.30
CA THR A 222 -14.81 2.82 11.45
C THR A 222 -13.93 4.04 11.69
N PRO A 223 -14.43 5.14 12.27
CA PRO A 223 -13.58 6.28 12.57
C PRO A 223 -12.47 5.90 13.55
N VAL A 224 -11.22 6.10 13.13
CA VAL A 224 -10.03 5.85 13.96
C VAL A 224 -9.44 7.20 14.36
N VAL A 225 -9.37 7.44 15.66
CA VAL A 225 -8.88 8.70 16.25
C VAL A 225 -7.48 8.46 16.82
N PHE A 226 -6.57 9.37 16.48
CA PHE A 226 -5.19 9.36 16.93
C PHE A 226 -4.92 10.56 17.81
N HIS A 227 -4.27 10.34 18.95
CA HIS A 227 -3.76 11.38 19.84
C HIS A 227 -2.24 11.28 19.93
N ALA A 228 -1.54 12.24 19.32
CA ALA A 228 -0.09 12.31 19.31
C ALA A 228 0.48 13.19 20.42
N ALA A 229 1.72 12.93 20.82
CA ALA A 229 2.46 13.78 21.74
C ALA A 229 2.81 15.15 21.12
N THR A 230 2.93 15.23 19.79
CA THR A 230 3.16 16.48 19.05
C THR A 230 2.09 16.72 17.98
N LYS A 231 2.29 16.16 16.79
CA LYS A 231 1.38 16.18 15.64
C LYS A 231 1.32 14.77 15.08
N VAL A 232 0.31 14.47 14.29
CA VAL A 232 0.15 13.20 13.60
C VAL A 232 0.78 13.30 12.22
N SER A 233 1.64 12.35 11.88
CA SER A 233 2.13 12.12 10.52
C SER A 233 1.47 10.88 9.94
N ILE A 234 1.05 10.98 8.68
CA ILE A 234 0.35 9.93 7.96
C ILE A 234 1.05 9.68 6.63
N LEU A 235 1.38 8.41 6.39
CA LEU A 235 1.83 7.88 5.11
C LEU A 235 0.80 6.89 4.57
N CYS A 236 0.78 6.72 3.26
CA CYS A 236 -0.09 5.74 2.62
C CYS A 236 0.74 4.88 1.66
N LEU A 237 0.62 3.56 1.80
CA LEU A 237 1.25 2.59 0.91
C LEU A 237 0.33 2.40 -0.33
N PRO A 238 0.87 2.52 -1.55
CA PRO A 238 0.10 2.23 -2.75
C PRO A 238 -0.26 0.74 -2.85
N GLY A 239 -1.30 0.46 -3.64
CA GLY A 239 -1.72 -0.90 -3.96
C GLY A 239 -0.76 -1.55 -4.97
N THR A 240 -1.03 -2.81 -5.31
CA THR A 240 -0.29 -3.51 -6.37
C THR A 240 -0.77 -3.12 -7.77
N GLN A 241 -2.01 -2.64 -7.89
CA GLN A 241 -2.62 -2.20 -9.14
C GLN A 241 -2.99 -0.72 -9.05
N ARG A 242 -2.65 0.04 -10.09
CA ARG A 242 -2.84 1.49 -10.11
C ARG A 242 -4.31 1.88 -10.15
N GLU A 243 -5.14 1.04 -10.74
CA GLU A 243 -6.58 1.22 -10.83
C GLU A 243 -7.21 1.16 -9.42
N GLU A 244 -6.69 0.31 -8.54
CA GLU A 244 -7.17 0.15 -7.16
C GLU A 244 -6.80 1.34 -6.27
N ASP A 245 -5.74 2.08 -6.58
CA ASP A 245 -5.35 3.28 -5.81
C ASP A 245 -6.47 4.34 -5.78
N THR A 246 -7.37 4.31 -6.77
CA THR A 246 -8.51 5.23 -6.81
C THR A 246 -9.47 5.07 -5.63
N TYR A 247 -9.53 3.88 -5.00
CA TYR A 247 -10.34 3.64 -3.80
C TYR A 247 -9.82 4.40 -2.57
N LEU A 248 -8.54 4.80 -2.55
CA LEU A 248 -7.97 5.61 -1.47
C LEU A 248 -8.63 7.01 -1.37
N ARG A 249 -9.39 7.45 -2.38
CA ARG A 249 -10.18 8.69 -2.29
C ARG A 249 -11.29 8.62 -1.25
N THR A 250 -11.73 7.41 -0.90
CA THR A 250 -12.78 7.16 0.08
C THR A 250 -12.28 7.30 1.52
N GLY A 251 -10.96 7.12 1.74
CA GLY A 251 -10.30 7.31 3.01
C GLY A 251 -10.00 8.78 3.25
N ILE A 252 -10.73 9.39 4.18
CA ILE A 252 -10.68 10.80 4.50
C ILE A 252 -9.94 11.01 5.81
N VAL A 253 -9.09 12.03 5.83
CA VAL A 253 -8.34 12.46 7.01
C VAL A 253 -8.88 13.81 7.49
N PHE A 254 -9.31 13.85 8.74
CA PHE A 254 -9.83 15.02 9.43
C PHE A 254 -8.83 15.51 10.49
N ASP A 255 -8.57 16.81 10.52
CA ASP A 255 -7.64 17.47 11.46
C ASP A 255 -8.33 17.77 12.80
N GLY A 256 -8.72 16.71 13.51
CA GLY A 256 -9.40 16.80 14.80
C GLY A 256 -10.02 15.47 15.24
N PRO A 257 -10.84 15.47 16.31
CA PRO A 257 -11.33 14.26 16.97
C PRO A 257 -12.55 13.61 16.29
N ASP A 258 -13.11 14.20 15.24
CA ASP A 258 -14.36 13.73 14.65
C ASP A 258 -14.48 14.04 13.15
N LEU A 259 -15.57 13.55 12.54
CA LEU A 259 -15.89 13.72 11.11
C LEU A 259 -16.40 15.13 10.74
N ASN A 260 -16.54 16.02 11.72
CA ASN A 260 -16.86 17.44 11.51
C ASN A 260 -15.63 18.34 11.61
N SER A 261 -14.50 17.76 12.00
CA SER A 261 -13.22 18.45 12.03
C SER A 261 -12.77 18.83 10.62
N PRO A 262 -11.91 19.84 10.44
CA PRO A 262 -11.50 20.30 9.12
C PRO A 262 -10.90 19.17 8.26
N PHE A 263 -11.28 19.12 6.99
CA PHE A 263 -10.65 18.20 6.04
C PHE A 263 -9.17 18.53 5.87
N LEU A 264 -8.31 17.53 6.05
CA LEU A 264 -6.87 17.66 5.91
C LEU A 264 -6.37 17.10 4.57
N GLY A 265 -7.00 16.02 4.09
CA GLY A 265 -6.66 15.34 2.85
C GLY A 265 -7.33 13.97 2.72
N SER A 266 -7.21 13.34 1.56
CA SER A 266 -7.57 11.93 1.36
C SER A 266 -6.33 11.05 1.35
N LEU A 267 -6.46 9.76 1.65
CA LEU A 267 -5.35 8.81 1.55
C LEU A 267 -4.74 8.79 0.13
N TYR A 268 -5.59 8.99 -0.89
CA TYR A 268 -5.14 9.13 -2.28
C TYR A 268 -4.22 10.33 -2.48
N SER A 269 -4.58 11.50 -1.91
CA SER A 269 -3.74 12.70 -2.00
C SER A 269 -2.38 12.51 -1.32
N ILE A 270 -2.35 11.83 -0.17
CA ILE A 270 -1.12 11.50 0.55
C ILE A 270 -0.22 10.63 -0.32
N MET A 271 -0.76 9.51 -0.82
CA MET A 271 -0.03 8.58 -1.69
C MET A 271 0.52 9.29 -2.95
N ARG A 272 -0.29 10.12 -3.61
CA ARG A 272 0.10 10.85 -4.83
C ARG A 272 1.17 11.92 -4.58
N SER A 273 1.19 12.53 -3.39
CA SER A 273 2.14 13.59 -3.06
C SER A 273 3.58 13.10 -2.90
N GLN A 274 3.79 11.80 -2.68
CA GLN A 274 5.09 11.23 -2.29
C GLN A 274 5.74 11.98 -1.12
N SER A 275 4.89 12.38 -0.17
CA SER A 275 5.24 13.09 1.03
C SER A 275 4.34 12.60 2.16
N GLN A 276 4.66 13.01 3.38
CA GLN A 276 3.78 12.82 4.53
C GLN A 276 2.73 13.91 4.59
N LEU A 277 1.56 13.53 5.07
CA LEU A 277 0.57 14.49 5.55
C LEU A 277 0.76 14.68 7.05
N ILE A 278 0.94 15.93 7.47
CA ILE A 278 1.13 16.31 8.86
C ILE A 278 -0.07 17.14 9.30
N SER A 279 -0.63 16.81 10.45
CA SER A 279 -1.74 17.55 11.05
C SER A 279 -1.35 18.93 11.56
N THR A 280 -2.34 19.81 11.73
CA THR A 280 -2.09 21.12 12.36
C THR A 280 -1.86 20.94 13.86
N ASN A 281 -2.65 20.06 14.48
CA ASN A 281 -2.67 19.79 15.93
C ASN A 281 -2.27 18.35 16.26
N SER A 282 -2.41 17.96 17.53
CA SER A 282 -2.06 16.63 18.03
C SER A 282 -3.12 15.56 17.83
N THR A 283 -4.25 15.86 17.18
CA THR A 283 -5.36 14.91 17.02
C THR A 283 -5.81 14.83 15.57
N VAL A 284 -6.01 13.61 15.07
CA VAL A 284 -6.50 13.32 13.71
C VAL A 284 -7.52 12.20 13.78
N THR A 285 -8.52 12.26 12.90
CA THR A 285 -9.45 11.16 12.65
C THR A 285 -9.32 10.68 11.22
N ILE A 286 -9.21 9.37 11.03
CA ILE A 286 -9.21 8.72 9.71
C ILE A 286 -10.50 7.92 9.59
N PHE A 287 -11.20 8.07 8.47
CA PHE A 287 -12.42 7.32 8.18
C PHE A 287 -12.58 7.06 6.69
N SER A 288 -12.89 5.82 6.34
CA SER A 288 -13.19 5.38 4.98
C SER A 288 -14.69 5.27 4.79
N ILE A 289 -15.26 6.12 3.94
CA ILE A 289 -16.69 6.12 3.60
C ILE A 289 -17.10 4.77 2.96
N VAL A 290 -16.20 4.22 2.15
CA VAL A 290 -16.26 2.89 1.55
C VAL A 290 -14.95 2.18 1.91
N PRO A 291 -14.95 0.87 2.19
CA PRO A 291 -13.71 0.16 2.49
C PRO A 291 -12.65 0.38 1.40
N ILE A 292 -11.41 0.65 1.81
CA ILE A 292 -10.26 0.63 0.89
C ILE A 292 -9.93 -0.82 0.52
N VAL A 293 -9.07 -1.04 -0.48
CA VAL A 293 -8.70 -2.40 -0.90
C VAL A 293 -7.68 -2.99 0.11
N SER A 294 -7.74 -4.29 0.34
CA SER A 294 -6.96 -5.02 1.36
C SER A 294 -5.42 -4.94 1.23
N HIS A 295 -4.91 -4.42 0.11
CA HIS A 295 -3.48 -4.28 -0.12
C HIS A 295 -2.96 -2.86 0.14
N HIS A 296 -3.85 -1.90 0.43
CA HIS A 296 -3.49 -0.57 0.88
C HIS A 296 -3.31 -0.55 2.40
N HIS A 297 -2.31 0.20 2.85
CA HIS A 297 -2.02 0.35 4.27
C HIS A 297 -1.80 1.82 4.60
N VAL A 298 -2.28 2.24 5.75
CA VAL A 298 -2.08 3.60 6.28
C VAL A 298 -1.15 3.52 7.46
N ILE A 299 -0.02 4.23 7.39
CA ILE A 299 1.00 4.24 8.43
C ILE A 299 0.83 5.55 9.18
N VAL A 300 0.62 5.48 10.49
CA VAL A 300 0.35 6.64 11.35
C VAL A 300 1.33 6.66 12.52
N GLN A 301 1.95 7.82 12.77
CA GLN A 301 2.96 7.99 13.81
C GLN A 301 3.02 9.44 14.31
N ASP A 302 3.70 9.68 15.43
CA ASP A 302 4.03 11.04 15.87
C ASP A 302 4.98 11.72 14.88
N ALA A 303 4.67 12.96 14.51
CA ALA A 303 5.38 13.72 13.47
C ALA A 303 6.81 14.10 13.88
N SER A 304 7.19 14.03 15.16
CA SER A 304 8.58 14.27 15.57
C SER A 304 9.56 13.28 14.95
N MET A 305 9.07 12.14 14.44
CA MET A 305 9.87 11.08 13.80
C MET A 305 10.34 11.43 12.39
N TYR A 306 9.64 12.32 11.69
CA TYR A 306 9.84 12.56 10.26
C TYR A 306 10.33 13.98 9.96
N GLN A 307 11.30 14.45 10.73
CA GLN A 307 11.88 15.77 10.52
C GLN A 307 12.85 15.75 9.31
N ASN A 308 12.84 16.83 8.52
CA ASN A 308 13.78 17.08 7.41
C ASN A 308 13.72 16.06 6.26
N ILE A 309 12.55 15.49 5.98
CA ILE A 309 12.34 14.60 4.83
C ILE A 309 11.78 15.39 3.65
N SER A 310 12.50 15.34 2.53
CA SER A 310 12.12 16.01 1.29
C SER A 310 11.24 15.15 0.39
N GLN A 311 11.36 13.82 0.48
CA GLN A 311 10.61 12.87 -0.33
C GLN A 311 10.36 11.57 0.45
N ILE A 312 9.14 11.04 0.35
CA ILE A 312 8.76 9.74 0.89
C ILE A 312 8.10 8.89 -0.20
N ILE A 313 8.66 7.72 -0.46
CA ILE A 313 8.16 6.76 -1.44
C ILE A 313 7.65 5.53 -0.71
N GLY A 314 6.35 5.30 -0.75
CA GLY A 314 5.76 4.02 -0.35
C GLY A 314 5.94 2.99 -1.47
N LEU A 315 6.56 1.85 -1.15
CA LEU A 315 6.80 0.78 -2.11
C LEU A 315 6.13 -0.52 -1.65
N ASN A 316 5.18 -0.99 -2.45
CA ASN A 316 4.61 -2.32 -2.31
C ASN A 316 5.44 -3.30 -3.14
N VAL A 317 6.41 -3.97 -2.52
CA VAL A 317 7.36 -4.86 -3.20
C VAL A 317 6.63 -6.08 -3.73
N ASN A 318 6.74 -6.34 -5.04
CA ASN A 318 6.15 -7.53 -5.65
C ASN A 318 6.83 -8.81 -5.13
N ASP A 319 6.01 -9.74 -4.65
CA ASP A 319 6.47 -10.99 -4.03
C ASP A 319 7.35 -11.86 -4.95
N SER A 320 7.17 -11.70 -6.27
CA SER A 320 7.84 -12.48 -7.30
C SER A 320 8.83 -11.67 -8.14
N ALA A 321 9.07 -10.37 -7.88
CA ALA A 321 9.95 -9.55 -8.72
C ALA A 321 11.15 -8.99 -7.95
N VAL A 322 12.10 -8.43 -8.70
CA VAL A 322 13.16 -7.58 -8.17
C VAL A 322 12.78 -6.14 -8.50
N GLU A 323 12.55 -5.35 -7.47
CA GLU A 323 12.25 -3.93 -7.58
C GLU A 323 13.55 -3.13 -7.55
N ILE A 324 13.74 -2.23 -8.52
CA ILE A 324 14.88 -1.33 -8.59
C ILE A 324 14.40 0.09 -8.35
N ILE A 325 14.87 0.70 -7.27
CA ILE A 325 14.41 2.01 -6.81
C ILE A 325 15.57 2.99 -6.85
N LYS A 326 15.32 4.16 -7.42
CA LYS A 326 16.26 5.28 -7.41
C LYS A 326 15.78 6.31 -6.41
N ILE A 327 16.65 6.70 -5.50
CA ILE A 327 16.39 7.71 -4.48
C ILE A 327 17.41 8.84 -4.60
N ASN A 328 16.95 10.07 -4.40
CA ASN A 328 17.72 11.30 -4.53
C ASN A 328 17.48 12.16 -3.29
N ALA A 329 18.55 12.46 -2.57
CA ALA A 329 18.55 13.25 -1.34
C ALA A 329 19.26 14.61 -1.49
N GLN A 330 19.24 15.20 -2.68
CA GLN A 330 19.85 16.52 -2.95
C GLN A 330 19.13 17.68 -2.26
N SER A 331 17.82 17.55 -2.02
CA SER A 331 16.97 18.60 -1.42
C SER A 331 16.60 18.34 0.04
N GLY A 332 17.18 17.31 0.67
CA GLY A 332 16.88 16.83 2.01
C GLY A 332 16.81 15.31 2.03
N ASN A 333 16.45 14.71 3.18
CA ASN A 333 16.41 13.25 3.28
C ASN A 333 15.39 12.67 2.29
N SER A 334 15.73 11.54 1.68
CA SER A 334 14.85 10.75 0.82
C SER A 334 14.61 9.40 1.47
N VAL A 335 13.34 9.02 1.60
CA VAL A 335 12.94 7.80 2.33
C VAL A 335 12.12 6.92 1.42
N VAL A 336 12.48 5.64 1.34
CA VAL A 336 11.60 4.58 0.84
C VAL A 336 11.11 3.79 2.04
N PHE A 337 9.83 3.46 2.08
CA PHE A 337 9.30 2.56 3.10
C PHE A 337 8.54 1.39 2.46
N THR A 338 8.66 0.23 3.09
CA THR A 338 7.96 -1.00 2.71
C THR A 338 7.28 -1.59 3.92
N HIS A 339 6.14 -2.25 3.70
CA HIS A 339 5.40 -2.95 4.73
C HIS A 339 5.15 -4.41 4.32
N ASN A 340 5.34 -5.33 5.27
CA ASN A 340 4.96 -6.73 5.13
C ASN A 340 4.61 -7.31 6.50
N ASN A 341 3.37 -7.74 6.69
CA ASN A 341 2.87 -8.42 7.88
C ASN A 341 2.71 -9.95 7.69
N ASN A 342 3.02 -10.49 6.50
CA ASN A 342 2.86 -11.90 6.23
C ASN A 342 4.00 -12.71 6.89
N PRO A 343 3.71 -13.60 7.86
CA PRO A 343 4.71 -14.39 8.58
C PRO A 343 5.51 -15.34 7.67
N LEU A 344 5.01 -15.64 6.48
CA LEU A 344 5.65 -16.56 5.53
C LEU A 344 6.52 -15.87 4.47
N ILE A 345 6.43 -14.54 4.36
CA ILE A 345 7.15 -13.77 3.35
C ILE A 345 8.23 -12.94 4.04
N ASP A 346 9.43 -12.97 3.47
CA ASP A 346 10.58 -12.20 3.91
C ASP A 346 10.95 -11.17 2.85
N GLU A 347 11.61 -10.09 3.24
CA GLU A 347 12.12 -9.08 2.31
C GLU A 347 13.64 -9.05 2.36
N TYR A 348 14.27 -8.86 1.20
CA TYR A 348 15.71 -8.90 1.03
C TYR A 348 16.19 -7.64 0.32
N LEU A 349 17.20 -6.99 0.91
CA LEU A 349 18.00 -5.98 0.23
C LEU A 349 19.15 -6.69 -0.48
N ILE A 350 19.20 -6.60 -1.80
CA ILE A 350 20.13 -7.40 -2.62
C ILE A 350 21.32 -6.58 -3.12
N SER A 351 21.14 -5.28 -3.36
CA SER A 351 22.20 -4.39 -3.77
C SER A 351 21.87 -2.94 -3.39
N VAL A 352 22.94 -2.18 -3.16
CA VAL A 352 22.91 -0.75 -2.87
C VAL A 352 24.06 -0.12 -3.64
N ASP A 353 23.75 0.69 -4.64
CA ASP A 353 24.72 1.51 -5.37
C ASP A 353 24.66 2.96 -4.87
N LEU A 354 25.80 3.49 -4.45
CA LEU A 354 25.94 4.78 -3.74
C LEU A 354 27.14 5.54 -4.30
N GLU A 355 27.00 6.86 -4.37
CA GLU A 355 28.15 7.74 -4.57
C GLU A 355 29.09 7.69 -3.34
N SER A 356 30.39 7.88 -3.57
CA SER A 356 31.41 7.80 -2.52
C SER A 356 31.18 8.83 -1.42
N GLY A 357 31.14 8.36 -0.17
CA GLY A 357 30.92 9.20 1.01
C GLY A 357 29.47 9.27 1.48
N ASN A 358 28.51 8.78 0.68
CA ASN A 358 27.11 8.68 1.09
C ASN A 358 26.82 7.33 1.77
N GLU A 359 25.78 7.34 2.59
CA GLU A 359 25.33 6.17 3.35
C GLU A 359 23.82 5.98 3.21
N LEU A 360 23.40 4.72 3.11
CA LEU A 360 22.01 4.31 3.24
C LEU A 360 21.80 3.73 4.63
N GLN A 361 20.85 4.27 5.37
CA GLN A 361 20.48 3.77 6.69
C GLN A 361 19.17 3.00 6.59
N VAL A 362 19.11 1.83 7.23
CA VAL A 362 17.89 1.00 7.29
C VAL A 362 17.36 1.00 8.71
N TYR A 363 16.05 1.20 8.86
CA TYR A 363 15.36 1.21 10.14
C TYR A 363 14.14 0.29 10.12
N PHE A 364 13.77 -0.22 11.29
CA PHE A 364 12.52 -0.98 11.51
C PHE A 364 11.55 -0.19 12.40
N GLU A 365 10.25 -0.27 12.11
CA GLU A 365 9.13 0.29 12.90
C GLU A 365 9.06 1.81 13.07
N GLY A 366 10.12 2.54 12.74
CA GLY A 366 10.19 4.00 12.68
C GLY A 366 11.60 4.49 12.36
N LEU A 367 11.86 5.79 12.52
CA LEU A 367 13.11 6.46 12.09
C LEU A 367 14.01 6.93 13.24
N SER A 368 13.77 6.53 14.48
CA SER A 368 14.63 6.92 15.59
C SER A 368 15.93 6.10 15.60
N GLU A 369 16.97 6.62 16.26
CA GLU A 369 18.29 5.98 16.27
C GLU A 369 18.25 4.57 16.87
N ASN A 370 17.46 4.35 17.93
CA ASN A 370 17.25 3.02 18.51
C ASN A 370 16.53 2.05 17.55
N GLN A 371 15.88 2.54 16.49
CA GLN A 371 15.20 1.76 15.46
C GLN A 371 16.10 1.48 14.24
N ARG A 372 17.30 2.07 14.16
CA ARG A 372 18.27 1.80 13.08
C ARG A 372 18.80 0.37 13.21
N VAL A 373 18.83 -0.37 12.10
CA VAL A 373 19.28 -1.77 12.07
C VAL A 373 20.53 -1.98 11.23
N ALA A 374 20.78 -1.12 10.25
CA ALA A 374 21.97 -1.22 9.42
C ALA A 374 22.34 0.12 8.77
N THR A 375 23.61 0.26 8.44
CA THR A 375 24.13 1.35 7.60
C THR A 375 24.99 0.76 6.50
N TYR A 376 24.67 1.09 5.25
CA TYR A 376 25.39 0.66 4.07
C TYR A 376 26.14 1.84 3.44
N SER A 377 27.39 1.61 3.08
CA SER A 377 28.27 2.53 2.38
C SER A 377 28.98 1.80 1.24
N THR A 378 29.75 2.53 0.43
CA THR A 378 30.60 1.94 -0.62
C THR A 378 31.67 0.98 -0.09
N LYS A 379 31.95 0.99 1.23
CA LYS A 379 32.95 0.12 1.87
C LYS A 379 32.40 -1.24 2.26
N ASN A 380 31.12 -1.34 2.63
CA ASN A 380 30.55 -2.54 3.25
C ASN A 380 29.42 -3.18 2.44
N ASN A 381 28.82 -2.48 1.46
CA ASN A 381 27.69 -2.99 0.68
C ASN A 381 28.00 -4.31 -0.04
N ARG A 382 29.24 -4.53 -0.48
CA ARG A 382 29.67 -5.78 -1.16
C ARG A 382 29.80 -6.98 -0.22
N THR A 383 30.01 -6.75 1.08
CA THR A 383 30.18 -7.81 2.07
C THR A 383 28.90 -8.05 2.86
N HIS A 384 28.05 -7.03 3.04
CA HIS A 384 26.84 -7.09 3.87
C HIS A 384 25.55 -7.38 3.09
N LEU A 385 25.62 -7.55 1.77
CA LEU A 385 24.48 -7.86 0.92
C LEU A 385 24.69 -9.22 0.21
N PRO A 386 23.63 -10.01 -0.02
CA PRO A 386 22.23 -9.71 0.31
C PRO A 386 21.94 -9.82 1.82
N GLN A 387 21.00 -9.01 2.31
CA GLN A 387 20.54 -8.99 3.70
C GLN A 387 19.03 -9.29 3.80
N LYS A 388 18.66 -10.28 4.60
CA LYS A 388 17.27 -10.55 5.00
C LYS A 388 16.83 -9.52 6.03
N LEU A 389 15.70 -8.86 5.78
CA LEU A 389 15.16 -7.79 6.62
C LEU A 389 13.85 -8.25 7.24
N GLN A 390 13.84 -8.45 8.55
CA GLN A 390 12.72 -9.01 9.30
C GLN A 390 12.10 -7.96 10.25
N GLY A 391 11.65 -6.82 9.71
CA GLY A 391 10.81 -5.86 10.41
C GLY A 391 9.44 -5.78 9.73
N ARG A 392 8.35 -5.45 10.43
CA ARG A 392 7.03 -5.33 9.79
C ARG A 392 6.99 -4.11 8.87
N LEU A 393 7.58 -3.02 9.33
CA LEU A 393 7.75 -1.78 8.58
C LEU A 393 9.24 -1.47 8.46
N ARG A 394 9.72 -1.23 7.24
CA ARG A 394 11.13 -0.99 6.94
C ARG A 394 11.27 0.36 6.27
N TYR A 395 12.29 1.11 6.66
CA TYR A 395 12.61 2.40 6.06
C TYR A 395 14.05 2.37 5.55
N TYR A 396 14.24 2.88 4.35
CA TYR A 396 15.53 3.07 3.69
C TYR A 396 15.74 4.57 3.53
N VAL A 397 16.67 5.12 4.29
CA VAL A 397 16.90 6.56 4.39
C VAL A 397 18.23 6.91 3.74
N LEU A 398 18.19 7.83 2.78
CA LEU A 398 19.35 8.47 2.19
C LEU A 398 19.37 9.93 2.61
N SER A 399 20.48 10.39 3.19
CA SER A 399 20.61 11.76 3.71
C SER A 399 21.31 12.71 2.74
N SER A 400 22.04 12.18 1.74
CA SER A 400 22.74 12.98 0.73
C SER A 400 23.00 12.19 -0.56
N GLY A 401 23.07 12.93 -1.68
CA GLY A 401 23.41 12.39 -3.00
C GLY A 401 22.35 11.46 -3.59
N ASN A 402 22.79 10.49 -4.38
CA ASN A 402 21.91 9.54 -5.06
C ASN A 402 22.23 8.09 -4.66
N ALA A 403 21.20 7.24 -4.66
CA ALA A 403 21.37 5.80 -4.51
C ALA A 403 20.42 5.01 -5.42
N THR A 404 20.86 3.82 -5.82
CA THR A 404 20.00 2.82 -6.44
C THR A 404 19.94 1.58 -5.53
N LEU A 405 18.73 1.21 -5.13
CA LEU A 405 18.45 0.06 -4.27
C LEU A 405 17.80 -1.04 -5.10
N SER A 406 18.11 -2.29 -4.78
CA SER A 406 17.36 -3.43 -5.29
C SER A 406 16.75 -4.23 -4.15
N LEU A 407 15.45 -4.47 -4.21
CA LEU A 407 14.65 -5.18 -3.21
C LEU A 407 13.93 -6.36 -3.85
N THR A 408 13.72 -7.43 -3.08
CA THR A 408 12.87 -8.54 -3.50
C THR A 408 12.32 -9.27 -2.28
N ARG A 409 11.19 -9.96 -2.45
CA ARG A 409 10.64 -10.90 -1.46
C ARG A 409 10.85 -12.37 -1.86
N ASP A 410 11.53 -12.59 -2.98
CA ASP A 410 11.91 -13.93 -3.45
C ASP A 410 13.32 -14.27 -2.96
N LYS A 411 13.39 -15.24 -2.04
CA LYS A 411 14.64 -15.75 -1.46
C LYS A 411 15.65 -16.21 -2.53
N TRP A 412 15.18 -16.80 -3.62
CA TRP A 412 16.04 -17.33 -4.70
C TRP A 412 16.61 -16.20 -5.55
N LYS A 413 15.80 -15.18 -5.86
CA LYS A 413 16.29 -13.98 -6.56
C LYS A 413 17.25 -13.17 -5.70
N ALA A 414 17.03 -13.16 -4.39
CA ALA A 414 17.95 -12.55 -3.44
C ALA A 414 19.29 -13.29 -3.33
N ASN A 415 19.34 -14.57 -3.72
CA ASN A 415 20.49 -15.45 -3.48
C ASN A 415 20.91 -15.45 -2.00
N TRP A 416 19.93 -15.33 -1.10
CA TRP A 416 20.16 -15.11 0.33
C TRP A 416 20.98 -16.24 0.97
N GLU A 417 20.72 -17.48 0.58
CA GLU A 417 21.37 -18.67 1.17
C GLU A 417 22.80 -18.88 0.67
N LYS A 418 23.31 -18.08 -0.28
CA LYS A 418 24.67 -18.29 -0.80
C LYS A 418 25.75 -17.86 0.19
N ALA A 419 26.50 -18.82 0.71
CA ALA A 419 27.73 -18.55 1.46
C ALA A 419 28.86 -18.06 0.53
N PHE A 420 29.65 -17.09 0.98
CA PHE A 420 30.90 -16.67 0.34
C PHE A 420 31.86 -16.06 1.37
N SER A 421 33.16 -16.19 1.12
CA SER A 421 34.19 -15.64 2.00
C SER A 421 34.14 -14.11 2.02
N GLY A 422 34.25 -13.52 3.21
CA GLY A 422 34.12 -12.09 3.45
C GLY A 422 32.68 -11.62 3.62
N ARG A 423 31.67 -12.51 3.57
CA ARG A 423 30.29 -12.13 3.84
C ARG A 423 30.13 -11.76 5.31
N ARG A 424 29.38 -10.70 5.56
CA ARG A 424 29.01 -10.18 6.87
C ARG A 424 27.50 -9.89 6.86
N GLY A 425 26.89 -9.74 8.02
CA GLY A 425 25.48 -9.38 8.10
C GLY A 425 24.89 -9.66 9.47
N PHE A 426 23.57 -9.69 9.53
CA PHE A 426 22.84 -9.93 10.77
C PHE A 426 21.66 -10.88 10.59
N PHE A 427 21.20 -11.44 11.71
CA PHE A 427 19.95 -12.17 11.86
C PHE A 427 19.10 -11.46 12.90
N THR A 428 17.80 -11.37 12.64
CA THR A 428 16.81 -10.84 13.60
C THR A 428 15.59 -11.72 13.63
N SER A 429 14.82 -11.64 14.72
CA SER A 429 13.45 -12.16 14.75
C SER A 429 12.52 -11.32 13.87
N LYS A 430 11.31 -11.84 13.60
CA LYS A 430 10.39 -11.30 12.60
C LYS A 430 9.90 -9.87 12.86
N TYR A 431 9.80 -9.47 14.12
CA TYR A 431 9.32 -8.15 14.53
C TYR A 431 10.22 -7.56 15.62
N TRP A 432 11.52 -7.80 15.53
CA TRP A 432 12.50 -7.17 16.41
C TRP A 432 12.37 -5.63 16.33
N LYS A 433 12.51 -4.96 17.48
CA LYS A 433 12.27 -3.51 17.70
C LYS A 433 10.82 -3.03 17.67
N SER A 434 9.83 -3.91 17.49
CA SER A 434 8.43 -3.53 17.67
C SER A 434 8.07 -3.40 19.14
N ASP A 435 7.59 -2.22 19.54
CA ASP A 435 7.00 -1.99 20.86
C ASP A 435 5.52 -2.46 20.93
N ASN A 436 4.92 -2.83 19.79
CA ASN A 436 3.56 -3.34 19.73
C ASN A 436 3.46 -4.72 20.41
N LYS A 437 2.69 -4.79 21.50
CA LYS A 437 2.49 -6.00 22.30
C LYS A 437 1.90 -7.17 21.51
N GLN A 438 1.09 -6.91 20.48
CA GLN A 438 0.55 -7.98 19.64
C GLN A 438 1.65 -8.66 18.81
N MET A 439 2.68 -7.92 18.40
CA MET A 439 3.79 -8.46 17.61
C MET A 439 4.76 -9.28 18.47
N ARG A 440 4.77 -9.08 19.79
CA ARG A 440 5.63 -9.82 20.72
C ARG A 440 5.37 -11.31 20.76
N SER A 441 4.17 -11.77 20.39
CA SER A 441 3.85 -13.20 20.27
C SER A 441 4.15 -13.79 18.88
N GLN A 442 4.78 -13.03 17.99
CA GLN A 442 5.06 -13.43 16.60
C GLN A 442 6.53 -13.19 16.23
N GLN A 443 7.46 -13.54 17.12
CA GLN A 443 8.89 -13.31 16.90
C GLN A 443 9.59 -14.49 16.22
N ASP A 444 8.90 -15.60 15.96
CA ASP A 444 9.47 -16.79 15.34
C ASP A 444 10.20 -16.47 14.04
N SER A 445 11.40 -17.01 13.88
CA SER A 445 12.19 -16.79 12.68
C SER A 445 13.13 -17.95 12.38
N PHE A 446 13.44 -18.08 11.09
CA PHE A 446 14.38 -19.04 10.56
C PHE A 446 15.35 -18.36 9.59
N HIS A 447 16.63 -18.65 9.78
CA HIS A 447 17.72 -18.18 8.94
C HIS A 447 18.56 -19.38 8.51
N PHE A 448 18.95 -19.41 7.24
CA PHE A 448 19.82 -20.44 6.67
C PHE A 448 20.74 -19.81 5.64
N ILE A 449 22.03 -20.13 5.72
CA ILE A 449 23.05 -19.76 4.74
C ILE A 449 23.98 -20.95 4.54
N GLY A 450 24.24 -21.32 3.29
CA GLY A 450 25.14 -22.39 2.90
C GLY A 450 24.43 -23.45 2.06
N LYS A 451 25.00 -24.66 2.03
CA LYS A 451 24.44 -25.80 1.32
C LYS A 451 24.69 -27.10 2.06
N GLU A 452 23.68 -27.96 2.07
CA GLU A 452 23.75 -29.31 2.66
C GLU A 452 23.96 -30.39 1.56
N GLU A 453 24.94 -30.17 0.69
CA GLU A 453 25.26 -31.03 -0.46
C GLU A 453 26.67 -31.64 -0.32
N ARG A 454 26.88 -32.85 -0.85
CA ARG A 454 28.23 -33.44 -0.94
C ARG A 454 29.11 -32.55 -1.81
N ASN A 455 30.33 -32.26 -1.35
CA ASN A 455 31.33 -31.39 -1.99
C ASN A 455 31.00 -29.88 -1.98
N ALA A 456 30.12 -29.42 -1.09
CA ALA A 456 29.99 -27.99 -0.84
C ALA A 456 31.31 -27.39 -0.34
N THR A 457 31.49 -26.08 -0.52
CA THR A 457 32.66 -25.37 0.02
C THR A 457 32.53 -25.24 1.53
N GLU A 458 33.57 -25.59 2.26
CA GLU A 458 33.68 -25.34 3.69
C GLU A 458 34.05 -23.87 3.96
N PHE A 459 33.40 -23.28 4.95
CA PHE A 459 33.64 -21.94 5.45
C PHE A 459 33.82 -21.96 6.96
N ARG A 460 34.45 -20.91 7.49
CA ARG A 460 34.36 -20.59 8.91
C ARG A 460 33.18 -19.65 9.10
N PHE A 461 32.15 -20.15 9.80
CA PHE A 461 30.99 -19.36 10.22
C PHE A 461 31.25 -18.83 11.62
N SER A 462 31.23 -17.51 11.77
CA SER A 462 31.30 -16.85 13.07
C SER A 462 29.98 -16.12 13.36
N TYR A 463 29.54 -16.11 14.61
CA TYR A 463 28.35 -15.38 15.04
C TYR A 463 28.46 -14.86 16.47
N ARG A 464 27.66 -13.85 16.82
CA ARG A 464 27.49 -13.32 18.20
C ARG A 464 26.09 -12.74 18.39
N PHE A 465 25.57 -12.76 19.62
CA PHE A 465 24.24 -12.26 19.95
C PHE A 465 24.31 -10.95 20.75
N LEU A 466 23.97 -9.81 20.13
CA LEU A 466 23.96 -8.55 20.88
C LEU A 466 22.71 -8.38 21.72
N GLU A 467 21.58 -8.93 21.26
CA GLU A 467 20.30 -8.90 21.96
C GLU A 467 19.60 -10.25 21.77
N ALA A 468 19.03 -10.81 22.83
CA ALA A 468 18.17 -11.99 22.75
C ALA A 468 17.23 -12.05 23.96
N ASP A 469 15.93 -11.99 23.72
CA ASP A 469 14.93 -12.29 24.75
C ASP A 469 14.71 -13.79 24.84
N LEU A 470 15.30 -14.39 25.87
CA LEU A 470 15.15 -15.81 26.21
C LEU A 470 14.40 -16.00 27.52
N SER A 471 13.53 -15.04 27.88
CA SER A 471 12.65 -15.17 29.02
C SER A 471 11.53 -16.20 28.76
N GLY A 472 11.05 -16.85 29.83
CA GLY A 472 10.05 -17.91 29.70
C GLY A 472 10.56 -19.12 28.92
N ASP A 473 9.78 -19.56 27.93
CA ASP A 473 10.06 -20.72 27.07
C ASP A 473 10.71 -20.34 25.72
N ASN A 474 11.07 -19.06 25.55
CA ASN A 474 11.74 -18.58 24.34
C ASN A 474 13.11 -19.23 24.19
N ASN A 475 13.46 -19.67 22.98
CA ASN A 475 14.75 -20.33 22.72
C ASN A 475 15.37 -19.94 21.38
N ILE A 476 16.69 -20.11 21.33
CA ILE A 476 17.52 -19.98 20.14
C ILE A 476 18.24 -21.30 19.91
N HIS A 477 18.25 -21.73 18.65
CA HIS A 477 19.01 -22.88 18.20
C HIS A 477 19.87 -22.47 17.02
N VAL A 478 21.19 -22.48 17.20
CA VAL A 478 22.17 -22.30 16.12
C VAL A 478 22.79 -23.65 15.78
N VAL A 479 22.85 -23.96 14.49
CA VAL A 479 23.47 -25.18 13.97
C VAL A 479 24.42 -24.83 12.85
N VAL A 480 25.71 -25.14 13.03
CA VAL A 480 26.69 -25.20 11.94
C VAL A 480 26.88 -26.66 11.56
N SER A 481 26.76 -26.98 10.27
CA SER A 481 26.71 -28.36 9.76
C SER A 481 27.91 -28.68 8.87
N ASP A 482 28.55 -29.83 9.12
CA ASP A 482 29.57 -30.43 8.25
C ASP A 482 28.96 -31.59 7.45
N ASN A 483 28.84 -31.47 6.12
CA ASN A 483 28.06 -32.41 5.29
C ASN A 483 28.57 -33.86 5.26
N VAL A 484 29.79 -34.12 5.76
CA VAL A 484 30.47 -35.42 5.66
C VAL A 484 30.10 -36.36 6.82
N GLN A 485 29.77 -35.79 7.98
CA GLN A 485 29.21 -36.47 9.15
C GLN A 485 28.27 -35.44 9.77
N ARG A 486 27.02 -35.76 10.11
CA ARG A 486 26.07 -34.84 10.78
C ARG A 486 26.59 -34.36 12.15
N ILE A 487 27.68 -33.62 12.16
CA ILE A 487 28.29 -32.95 13.28
C ILE A 487 27.59 -31.62 13.28
N HIS A 488 26.50 -31.60 14.02
CA HIS A 488 25.76 -30.40 14.31
C HIS A 488 26.44 -29.75 15.50
N TYR A 489 27.05 -28.59 15.29
CA TYR A 489 27.45 -27.74 16.40
C TYR A 489 26.19 -27.04 16.89
N TYR A 490 25.62 -27.55 17.97
CA TYR A 490 24.48 -26.92 18.62
C TYR A 490 24.98 -25.91 19.65
N ASP A 491 24.56 -24.67 19.48
CA ASP A 491 24.59 -23.71 20.58
C ASP A 491 23.33 -23.89 21.43
N HIS A 492 23.51 -24.36 22.67
CA HIS A 492 22.45 -24.58 23.66
C HIS A 492 22.70 -23.79 24.94
N ARG A 493 23.31 -22.61 24.82
CA ARG A 493 23.51 -21.74 25.96
C ARG A 493 22.19 -21.43 26.66
N THR A 494 22.25 -21.31 27.97
CA THR A 494 21.13 -20.94 28.82
C THR A 494 20.75 -19.48 28.59
N SER A 495 19.53 -19.09 28.96
CA SER A 495 19.08 -17.70 28.86
C SER A 495 20.03 -16.69 29.52
N SER A 496 20.69 -17.09 30.62
CA SER A 496 21.70 -16.28 31.30
C SER A 496 23.02 -16.11 30.53
N GLU A 497 23.38 -17.08 29.70
CA GLU A 497 24.64 -17.07 28.93
C GLU A 497 24.54 -16.27 27.63
N TYR A 498 23.32 -16.02 27.13
CA TYR A 498 23.08 -15.17 25.96
C TYR A 498 22.90 -13.69 26.29
N THR A 499 22.64 -13.34 27.56
CA THR A 499 22.37 -11.95 27.93
C THR A 499 23.66 -11.12 27.85
N ASN A 500 23.71 -10.14 26.93
CA ASN A 500 24.89 -9.31 26.64
C ASN A 500 26.13 -10.08 26.18
N ASP A 501 25.93 -11.15 25.42
CA ASP A 501 27.03 -11.91 24.82
C ASP A 501 27.73 -11.09 23.72
N THR A 502 28.95 -10.66 24.00
CA THR A 502 29.75 -9.90 23.01
C THR A 502 30.81 -10.75 22.33
N GLU A 503 30.91 -12.04 22.68
CA GLU A 503 31.94 -12.95 22.18
C GLU A 503 31.57 -13.52 20.82
N TRP A 504 32.58 -13.73 19.98
CA TRP A 504 32.42 -14.37 18.68
C TRP A 504 32.62 -15.88 18.81
N TYR A 505 31.59 -16.64 18.44
CA TYR A 505 31.65 -18.10 18.33
C TYR A 505 31.93 -18.47 16.89
N SER A 506 32.85 -19.41 16.66
CA SER A 506 33.30 -19.75 15.30
C SER A 506 33.38 -21.25 15.10
N HIS A 507 32.78 -21.73 14.02
CA HIS A 507 32.76 -23.15 13.65
C HIS A 507 33.04 -23.31 12.16
N TYR A 508 33.69 -24.41 11.81
CA TYR A 508 33.89 -24.80 10.42
C TYR A 508 32.74 -25.69 9.97
N GLY A 509 32.24 -25.43 8.76
CA GLY A 509 31.14 -26.19 8.18
C GLY A 509 30.77 -25.70 6.79
N HIS A 510 29.65 -26.19 6.29
CA HIS A 510 29.15 -25.92 4.94
C HIS A 510 27.88 -25.05 4.96
N SER A 511 27.21 -24.98 6.10
CA SER A 511 26.02 -24.18 6.33
C SER A 511 25.90 -23.76 7.79
N ILE A 512 25.19 -22.66 8.00
CA ILE A 512 24.68 -22.20 9.29
C ILE A 512 23.16 -22.07 9.20
N SER A 513 22.47 -22.53 10.25
CA SER A 513 21.06 -22.27 10.47
C SER A 513 20.83 -21.69 11.85
N LEU A 514 19.85 -20.80 11.96
CA LEU A 514 19.42 -20.20 13.21
C LEU A 514 17.90 -20.23 13.25
N VAL A 515 17.36 -20.82 14.31
CA VAL A 515 15.92 -20.82 14.63
C VAL A 515 15.74 -20.05 15.92
N TYR A 516 14.80 -19.10 15.91
CA TYR A 516 14.28 -18.46 17.11
C TYR A 516 12.82 -18.86 17.27
N SER A 517 12.44 -19.32 18.46
CA SER A 517 11.06 -19.68 18.78
C SER A 517 10.59 -18.94 20.03
N SER A 518 9.44 -18.29 19.91
CA SER A 518 8.76 -17.49 20.93
C SER A 518 7.58 -18.21 21.59
N ILE A 519 7.63 -19.55 21.63
CA ILE A 519 6.60 -20.52 22.08
C ILE A 519 5.53 -19.92 23.02
N ASN A 520 4.46 -19.36 22.44
CA ASN A 520 3.31 -18.77 23.15
C ASN A 520 3.64 -17.69 24.20
N ALA A 521 4.86 -17.17 24.21
CA ALA A 521 5.34 -16.14 25.13
C ALA A 521 5.48 -14.80 24.41
N GLN A 522 5.36 -13.72 25.19
CA GLN A 522 5.64 -12.37 24.70
C GLN A 522 7.16 -12.19 24.68
N SER A 523 7.72 -11.88 23.52
CA SER A 523 9.15 -11.70 23.31
C SER A 523 9.48 -10.34 22.69
N THR A 524 10.60 -9.74 23.09
CA THR A 524 11.19 -8.57 22.39
C THR A 524 12.09 -8.96 21.20
N GLY A 525 12.30 -10.25 20.97
CA GLY A 525 13.05 -10.77 19.84
C GLY A 525 14.55 -10.93 20.08
N PHE A 526 15.33 -11.02 18.99
CA PHE A 526 16.79 -11.09 19.05
C PHE A 526 17.45 -10.34 17.88
N PHE A 527 18.73 -10.03 18.08
CA PHE A 527 19.66 -9.53 17.07
C PHE A 527 21.01 -10.23 17.23
N ALA A 528 21.46 -10.85 16.14
CA ALA A 528 22.75 -11.50 16.04
C ALA A 528 23.51 -11.00 14.81
N GLU A 529 24.83 -10.93 14.91
CA GLU A 529 25.70 -10.67 13.76
C GLU A 529 26.36 -11.96 13.32
N PHE A 530 26.71 -12.04 12.02
CA PHE A 530 27.44 -13.17 11.47
C PHE A 530 28.59 -12.74 10.55
N GLU A 531 29.61 -13.59 10.50
CA GLU A 531 30.71 -13.53 9.55
C GLU A 531 30.91 -14.87 8.86
N ILE A 532 31.27 -14.84 7.58
CA ILE A 532 31.65 -16.02 6.81
C ILE A 532 33.02 -15.77 6.20
N ASP A 533 34.00 -16.59 6.55
CA ASP A 533 35.36 -16.53 6.02
C ASP A 533 35.75 -17.84 5.35
N SER A 534 36.79 -17.80 4.53
CA SER A 534 37.38 -19.01 3.96
C SER A 534 37.88 -19.97 5.06
N ALA A 535 37.61 -21.27 4.91
CA ALA A 535 38.08 -22.27 5.85
C ALA A 535 39.62 -22.38 5.92
N SER A 536 40.30 -22.15 4.79
CA SER A 536 41.77 -22.05 4.75
C SER A 536 42.22 -20.71 5.35
N GLY A 537 42.83 -20.74 6.54
CA GLY A 537 43.52 -19.57 7.08
C GLY A 537 44.58 -19.07 6.10
N ASN A 538 44.80 -17.75 6.06
CA ASN A 538 45.93 -17.15 5.34
C ASN A 538 47.23 -17.77 5.85
N TYR A 539 47.76 -18.77 5.14
CA TYR A 539 49.14 -19.19 5.30
C TYR A 539 50.02 -18.02 4.83
N SER A 540 50.47 -17.19 5.78
CA SER A 540 51.61 -16.33 5.56
C SER A 540 52.80 -17.24 5.29
N PHE A 541 53.11 -17.46 4.02
CA PHE A 541 54.34 -18.13 3.59
C PHE A 541 55.51 -17.24 4.00
N TRP A 542 56.04 -17.47 5.20
CA TRP A 542 57.36 -16.99 5.57
C TRP A 542 58.39 -17.77 4.75
N PHE A 543 58.83 -17.20 3.63
CA PHE A 543 60.02 -17.66 2.94
C PHE A 543 61.24 -17.41 3.83
N ILE A 544 61.73 -18.47 4.50
CA ILE A 544 63.06 -18.44 5.11
C ILE A 544 64.08 -18.59 3.96
N PHE A 545 64.76 -17.50 3.62
CA PHE A 545 65.99 -17.56 2.81
C PHE A 545 67.11 -18.16 3.67
N VAL A 546 67.48 -19.41 3.40
CA VAL A 546 68.74 -19.98 3.88
C VAL A 546 69.85 -19.51 2.94
N ILE A 547 70.67 -18.56 3.40
CA ILE A 547 71.93 -18.23 2.74
C ILE A 547 72.94 -19.30 3.15
N VAL A 548 73.28 -20.18 2.22
CA VAL A 548 74.45 -21.06 2.35
C VAL A 548 75.68 -20.23 2.01
N VAL A 549 76.45 -19.85 3.03
CA VAL A 549 77.81 -19.34 2.86
C VAL A 549 78.75 -20.54 2.82
N SER A 550 79.27 -20.85 1.64
CA SER A 550 80.38 -21.79 1.48
C SER A 550 81.69 -21.07 1.76
N PHE A 551 82.50 -21.62 2.65
CA PHE A 551 83.89 -21.21 2.93
C PHE A 551 84.85 -21.66 1.83
#